data_AF-A0A847CFV9-F1
#
_entry.id   AF-A0A847CFV9-F1
#
_cell.length_a   1.000
_cell.length_b   1.000
_cell.length_c   1.000
_cell.angle_alpha   90.00
_cell.angle_beta   90.00
_cell.angle_gamma   90.00
#
_symmetry.space_group_name_H-M   'P 1'
#
loop_
_entity.id
_entity.type
_entity.pdbx_description
1 polymer ?
#
loop_
_entity_poly.entity_id
_entity_poly.type
_entity_poly.pdbx_seq_one_letter_code
_entity_poly.pdbx_strand_id
1 'polypeptide(L)' 'MLTYSFDSIGNKKIYIYLYECIKNDITNNKLKSGDKLPSKRAFAANLGISIVTVESAYVQLQSEG' A
#
# COMPACT_ATOMS: atom_id res chain seq x y z
N MET A 1 -10.39 -5.71 -5.01
CA MET A 1 -9.27 -5.84 -4.06
C MET A 1 -8.09 -5.09 -4.69
N LEU A 2 -7.43 -4.19 -3.95
CA LEU A 2 -6.25 -3.47 -4.47
C LEU A 2 -5.14 -4.49 -4.76
N THR A 3 -4.49 -4.37 -5.91
CA THR A 3 -3.38 -5.23 -6.31
C THR A 3 -2.34 -4.38 -7.03
N TYR A 4 -1.08 -4.50 -6.61
CA TYR A 4 0.05 -3.77 -7.20
C TYR A 4 1.12 -4.79 -7.63
N SER A 5 1.73 -4.57 -8.79
CA SER A 5 2.89 -5.35 -9.21
C SER A 5 4.15 -4.72 -8.61
N PHE A 6 5.08 -5.57 -8.16
CA PHE A 6 6.37 -5.17 -7.63
C PHE A 6 7.52 -5.48 -8.60
N ASP A 7 7.22 -5.86 -9.84
CA ASP A 7 8.23 -6.33 -10.81
C ASP A 7 9.18 -5.21 -11.28
N SER A 8 8.78 -3.94 -11.08
CA SER A 8 9.50 -2.75 -11.55
C SER A 8 9.79 -1.72 -10.45
N ILE A 9 9.96 -2.16 -9.20
CA ILE A 9 10.30 -1.27 -8.07
C ILE A 9 11.74 -0.72 -8.11
N GLY A 10 12.61 -1.29 -8.95
CA GLY A 10 14.02 -0.89 -9.05
C GLY A 10 14.73 -0.97 -7.70
N ASN A 11 15.41 0.10 -7.30
CA ASN A 11 16.12 0.18 -6.01
C ASN A 11 15.25 0.66 -4.83
N LYS A 12 13.94 0.87 -5.03
CA LYS A 12 13.06 1.32 -3.93
C LYS A 12 12.77 0.16 -2.97
N LYS A 13 12.61 0.49 -1.69
CA LYS A 13 12.10 -0.46 -0.69
C LYS A 13 10.63 -0.73 -0.98
N ILE A 14 10.21 -2.00 -0.87
CA ILE A 14 8.85 -2.45 -1.19
C ILE A 14 7.79 -1.66 -0.41
N TYR A 15 8.04 -1.36 0.88
CA TYR A 15 7.08 -0.61 1.70
C TYR A 15 6.90 0.83 1.20
N ILE A 16 7.97 1.48 0.72
CA ILE A 16 7.91 2.85 0.17
C ILE A 16 7.10 2.82 -1.11
N TYR A 17 7.39 1.88 -2.01
CA TYR A 17 6.65 1.75 -3.26
C TYR A 17 5.16 1.47 -3.01
N LEU A 18 4.84 0.57 -2.08
CA LEU A 18 3.45 0.27 -1.70
C LEU A 18 2.73 1.51 -1.16
N TYR A 19 3.40 2.27 -0.28
CA TYR A 19 2.89 3.54 0.23
C TYR A 19 2.60 4.53 -0.92
N GLU A 20 3.54 4.69 -1.87
CA GLU A 20 3.36 5.57 -3.03
C GLU A 20 2.18 5.12 -3.91
N CYS A 21 2.02 3.81 -4.13
CA CYS A 21 0.89 3.26 -4.89
C CYS A 21 -0.46 3.60 -4.25
N ILE A 22 -0.59 3.39 -2.93
CA ILE A 22 -1.84 3.68 -2.21
C ILE A 22 -2.11 5.19 -2.19
N LYS A 23 -1.08 5.99 -1.92
CA LYS A 23 -1.18 7.45 -1.95
C LYS A 23 -1.64 7.96 -3.31
N ASN A 24 -1.07 7.42 -4.39
CA ASN A 24 -1.50 7.76 -5.75
C ASN A 24 -2.96 7.37 -6.03
N ASP A 25 -3.44 6.24 -5.52
CA ASP A 25 -4.84 5.87 -5.68
C ASP A 25 -5.79 6.79 -4.88
N ILE A 26 -5.36 7.30 -3.72
CA ILE A 26 -6.09 8.33 -2.96
C ILE A 26 -6.12 9.64 -3.75
N THR A 27 -4.96 10.13 -4.23
CA THR A 27 -4.89 11.41 -4.97
C THR A 27 -5.62 11.37 -6.29
N ASN A 28 -5.70 10.20 -6.94
CA ASN A 28 -6.46 9.98 -8.18
C ASN A 28 -7.95 9.68 -7.93
N ASN A 29 -8.47 9.86 -6.71
CA ASN A 29 -9.87 9.59 -6.34
C ASN A 29 -10.34 8.14 -6.58
N LYS A 30 -9.43 7.16 -6.69
CA LYS A 30 -9.78 5.74 -6.73
C LYS A 30 -10.13 5.20 -5.35
N LEU A 31 -9.45 5.71 -4.32
CA LEU A 31 -9.78 5.50 -2.92
C LEU A 31 -10.36 6.81 -2.38
N LYS A 32 -11.62 6.78 -1.97
CA LYS A 32 -12.28 7.96 -1.42
C LYS A 32 -12.02 8.05 0.07
N SER A 33 -12.08 9.27 0.59
CA SER A 33 -12.06 9.47 2.04
C SER A 33 -13.19 8.68 2.69
N GLY A 34 -12.86 7.90 3.72
CA GLY A 34 -13.78 6.98 4.39
C GLY A 34 -13.79 5.54 3.85
N ASP A 35 -13.18 5.27 2.69
CA ASP A 35 -13.02 3.90 2.20
C ASP A 35 -12.09 3.11 3.12
N LYS A 36 -12.49 1.89 3.46
CA LYS A 36 -11.67 1.01 4.29
C LYS A 36 -10.55 0.40 3.46
N LEU A 37 -9.32 0.63 3.88
CA LEU A 37 -8.18 -0.12 3.37
C LEU A 37 -8.32 -1.62 3.75
N PRO A 38 -7.79 -2.53 2.91
CA PRO A 38 -7.72 -3.95 3.26
C PRO A 38 -7.00 -4.19 4.59
N SER A 39 -7.30 -5.29 5.26
CA SER A 39 -6.52 -5.65 6.46
C SER A 39 -5.07 -5.98 6.09
N LYS A 40 -4.11 -5.71 6.99
CA LYS A 40 -2.68 -5.99 6.79
C LYS A 40 -2.43 -7.44 6.30
N ARG A 41 -3.12 -8.40 6.91
CA ARG A 41 -3.00 -9.84 6.57
C ARG A 41 -3.56 -10.16 5.19
N ALA A 42 -4.78 -9.73 4.90
CA ALA A 42 -5.41 -10.01 3.61
C ALA A 42 -4.65 -9.35 2.46
N PHE A 43 -4.13 -8.14 2.70
CA PHE A 43 -3.39 -7.41 1.67
C PHE A 43 -2.02 -8.03 1.39
N ALA A 44 -1.29 -8.39 2.45
CA ALA A 44 -0.01 -9.08 2.34
C ALA A 44 -0.15 -10.39 1.58
N ALA A 45 -1.19 -11.19 1.89
CA ALA A 45 -1.49 -12.44 1.20
C ALA A 45 -1.82 -12.23 -0.29
N ASN A 46 -2.63 -11.22 -0.62
CA ASN A 46 -2.98 -10.89 -2.01
C ASN A 46 -1.79 -10.39 -2.84
N LEU A 47 -0.89 -9.65 -2.21
CA LEU A 47 0.30 -9.08 -2.84
C LEU A 47 1.50 -10.05 -2.84
N GLY A 48 1.45 -11.13 -2.07
CA GLY A 48 2.57 -12.07 -1.92
C GLY A 48 3.77 -11.48 -1.17
N ILE A 49 3.56 -10.51 -0.28
CA ILE A 49 4.62 -9.83 0.49
C ILE A 49 4.46 -10.03 2.00
N SER A 50 5.45 -9.60 2.78
CA SER A 50 5.38 -9.67 4.24
C SER A 50 4.32 -8.71 4.81
N ILE A 51 3.64 -9.17 5.88
CA ILE A 51 2.70 -8.35 6.66
C ILE A 51 3.39 -7.09 7.20
N VAL A 52 4.66 -7.19 7.61
CA VAL A 52 5.45 -6.07 8.13
C VAL A 52 5.63 -4.99 7.07
N THR A 53 5.78 -5.37 5.79
CA THR A 53 5.90 -4.42 4.68
C THR A 53 4.61 -3.62 4.48
N VAL A 54 3.45 -4.28 4.57
CA VAL A 54 2.14 -3.62 4.52
C VAL A 54 1.95 -2.70 5.72
N GLU A 55 2.35 -3.18 6.91
CA GLU A 55 2.30 -2.39 8.14
C GLU A 55 3.13 -1.10 8.03
N SER A 56 4.38 -1.19 7.58
CA SER A 56 5.24 -0.02 7.39
C SER A 56 4.64 0.98 6.40
N ALA A 57 4.04 0.50 5.30
CA ALA A 57 3.36 1.37 4.34
C ALA A 57 2.14 2.08 4.96
N TYR A 58 1.34 1.37 5.76
CA TYR A 58 0.17 1.96 6.43
C TYR A 58 0.55 2.95 7.52
N VAL A 59 1.60 2.67 8.29
CA VAL A 59 2.15 3.61 9.27
C VAL A 59 2.64 4.88 8.57
N GLN A 60 3.33 4.75 7.44
CA GLN A 60 3.77 5.91 6.66
C GLN A 60 2.58 6.74 6.16
N LEU A 61 1.53 6.10 5.62
CA LEU A 61 0.30 6.81 5.22
C LEU A 61 -0.33 7.55 6.40
N GLN A 62 -0.52 6.87 7.53
CA GLN A 62 -1.09 7.49 8.74
C GLN A 62 -0.25 8.64 9.29
N SER A 63 1.07 8.58 9.14
CA SER A 63 1.96 9.65 9.59
C SER A 63 1.79 10.94 8.79
N GLU A 64 1.24 10.85 7.57
CA GLU A 64 1.06 11.98 6.66
C GLU A 64 -0.37 12.57 6.69
N GLY A 65 -1.32 11.90 7.34
CA GLY A 65 -2.72 12.35 7.51
C GLY A 65 -3.68 11.80 6.47
#